data_AF-A0A4Y4M9H9-F1
#
_entry.id   AF-A0A4Y4M9H9-F1
#
_cell.length_a   1.000
_cell.length_b   1.000
_cell.length_c   1.000
_cell.angle_alpha   90.00
_cell.angle_beta   90.00
_cell.angle_gamma   90.00
#
_symmetry.space_group_name_H-M   'P 1'
#
loop_
_entity.id
_entity.type
_entity.pdbx_description
1 polymer ?
#
loop_
_entity_poly.entity_id
_entity_poly.type
_entity_poly.pdbx_seq_one_letter_code
_entity_poly.pdbx_strand_id
1 'polypeptide(L)'
;MSISVSGQVGINTQFPKATLEVVGKPGEMNHFDGIIPPRVTGDELSAKTYSTAQKGAIVYVTSPANSPTGQAAQLTKSGLYYFDGQQWNALTKDDSLEMVALRGNTSTVEIIVKDFLKLDFDQKENYILGKSRSPITGEYNTVVATDSNITSGKGNSVFAYAMSQGKVTGKLNYAAGVSALNGMANGTISGNRNIGIGAGVMSYITSGNDNISIGYLAGTGNRTGSNNIFIGVGAGSPAVGDRSVNNKLAIHSTPVTTSSTSFWDSISNNYTDYRFALISGDFSERWLNINGKLSVTPSQMPNADGDASYTKKVVAKADGSFGFASEIIPAPPSTGTYILKSIDGIASWSVP
;
A
#
# COMPACT_ATOMS: atom_id res chain seq x y z
N MET A 1 26.59 -32.40 73.81
CA MET A 1 25.40 -31.76 73.20
C MET A 1 25.87 -30.83 72.11
N SER A 2 25.59 -31.15 70.85
CA SER A 2 25.79 -30.24 69.73
C SER A 2 24.52 -29.39 69.61
N ILE A 3 24.60 -28.10 69.93
CA ILE A 3 23.53 -27.15 69.65
C ILE A 3 23.70 -26.73 68.19
N SER A 4 22.81 -27.22 67.32
CA SER A 4 22.70 -26.72 65.94
C SER A 4 21.99 -25.37 65.98
N VAL A 5 22.75 -24.27 65.83
CA VAL A 5 22.15 -22.94 65.65
C VAL A 5 21.72 -22.82 64.20
N SER A 6 20.41 -22.72 63.95
CA SER A 6 19.87 -22.45 62.62
C SER A 6 20.02 -20.95 62.32
N GLY A 7 20.77 -20.58 61.28
CA GLY A 7 21.00 -19.18 60.88
C GLY A 7 19.88 -18.54 60.05
N GLN A 8 18.65 -19.05 60.14
CA GLN A 8 17.50 -18.57 59.37
C GLN A 8 16.65 -17.61 60.22
N VAL A 9 16.20 -16.52 59.61
CA VAL A 9 15.30 -15.54 60.21
C VAL A 9 13.93 -15.64 59.53
N GLY A 10 12.90 -15.98 60.31
CA GLY A 10 11.51 -15.92 59.87
C GLY A 10 10.81 -14.69 60.45
N ILE A 11 10.13 -13.91 59.61
CA ILE A 11 9.20 -12.86 60.04
C ILE A 11 7.79 -13.36 59.75
N ASN A 12 6.98 -13.47 60.81
CA ASN A 12 5.63 -14.07 60.78
C ASN A 12 5.57 -15.56 60.36
N THR A 13 6.68 -16.30 60.44
CA THR A 13 6.73 -17.76 60.26
C THR A 13 7.67 -18.40 61.26
N GLN A 14 7.29 -19.54 61.82
CA GLN A 14 8.13 -20.32 62.75
C GLN A 14 9.04 -21.33 62.04
N PHE A 15 8.79 -21.57 60.75
CA PHE A 15 9.50 -22.56 59.94
C PHE A 15 10.02 -21.89 58.65
N PRO A 16 10.99 -20.97 58.75
CA PRO A 16 11.53 -20.28 57.58
C PRO A 16 12.17 -21.28 56.60
N LYS A 17 11.91 -21.10 55.31
CA LYS A 17 12.40 -21.94 54.21
C LYS A 17 13.58 -21.31 53.46
N ALA A 18 13.99 -20.10 53.85
CA ALA A 18 15.14 -19.38 53.33
C ALA A 18 15.91 -18.72 54.48
N THR A 19 17.11 -18.19 54.20
CA THR A 19 17.89 -17.43 55.21
C THR A 19 17.11 -16.25 55.80
N LEU A 20 16.27 -15.61 54.98
CA LEU A 20 15.24 -14.67 55.40
C LEU A 20 13.94 -15.00 54.68
N GLU A 21 12.86 -15.27 55.43
CA GLU A 21 11.51 -15.40 54.89
C GLU A 21 10.57 -14.41 55.59
N VAL A 22 9.85 -13.61 54.82
CA VAL A 22 8.83 -12.68 55.30
C VAL A 22 7.48 -13.16 54.80
N VAL A 23 6.65 -13.69 55.72
CA VAL A 23 5.31 -14.18 55.39
C VAL A 23 4.28 -13.11 55.68
N GLY A 24 3.44 -12.82 54.68
CA GLY A 24 2.37 -11.83 54.81
C GLY A 24 1.09 -12.38 55.43
N LYS A 25 0.13 -11.48 55.69
CA LYS A 25 -1.22 -11.79 56.16
C LYS A 25 -2.28 -11.10 55.28
N PRO A 26 -2.48 -11.56 54.04
CA PRO A 26 -3.26 -10.84 53.02
C PRO A 26 -4.75 -10.64 53.34
N GLY A 27 -5.29 -11.30 54.37
CA GLY A 27 -6.68 -11.15 54.82
C GLY A 27 -6.89 -10.19 56.00
N GLU A 28 -5.82 -9.67 56.62
CA GLU A 28 -5.92 -8.77 57.78
C GLU A 28 -5.84 -7.30 57.32
N MET A 29 -6.96 -6.55 57.37
CA MET A 29 -7.05 -5.19 56.81
C MET A 29 -6.07 -4.16 57.42
N ASN A 30 -5.63 -4.39 58.65
CA ASN A 30 -4.66 -3.52 59.36
C ASN A 30 -3.25 -4.13 59.43
N HIS A 31 -2.98 -5.16 58.62
CA HIS A 31 -1.65 -5.74 58.45
C HIS A 31 -1.15 -5.38 57.03
N PHE A 32 -0.09 -4.58 56.96
CA PHE A 32 0.46 -4.11 55.70
C PHE A 32 1.62 -5.01 55.26
N ASP A 33 1.35 -5.87 54.28
CA ASP A 33 2.33 -6.79 53.72
C ASP A 33 3.38 -6.06 52.86
N GLY A 34 4.66 -6.23 53.19
CA GLY A 34 5.75 -5.73 52.36
C GLY A 34 7.10 -5.62 53.07
N ILE A 35 8.12 -5.26 52.29
CA ILE A 35 9.44 -4.88 52.79
C ILE A 35 9.69 -3.45 52.30
N ILE A 36 9.96 -2.53 53.22
CA ILE A 36 10.37 -1.17 52.88
C ILE A 36 11.91 -1.13 52.92
N PRO A 37 12.60 -1.09 51.76
CA PRO A 37 14.04 -0.93 51.74
C PRO A 37 14.42 0.52 52.13
N PRO A 38 15.71 0.78 52.45
CA PRO A 38 16.18 2.14 52.72
C PRO A 38 15.79 3.11 51.59
N ARG A 39 15.26 4.27 51.98
CA ARG A 39 14.90 5.36 51.07
C ARG A 39 16.04 6.36 51.03
N VAL A 40 16.47 6.73 49.84
CA VAL A 40 17.66 7.56 49.62
C VAL A 40 17.47 8.32 48.30
N THR A 41 17.92 9.57 48.21
CA THR A 41 17.89 10.31 46.94
C THR A 41 18.98 9.79 46.00
N GLY A 42 18.83 10.00 44.69
CA GLY A 42 19.86 9.62 43.72
C GLY A 42 21.22 10.25 44.02
N ASP A 43 21.25 11.51 44.47
CA ASP A 43 22.48 12.22 44.83
C ASP A 43 23.13 11.65 46.11
N GLU A 44 22.35 11.37 47.16
CA GLU A 44 22.85 10.74 48.39
C GLU A 44 23.40 9.33 48.15
N LEU A 45 22.80 8.59 47.19
CA LEU A 45 23.29 7.27 46.81
C LEU A 45 24.56 7.39 45.96
N SER A 46 24.63 8.39 45.07
CA SER A 46 25.81 8.70 44.24
C SER A 46 27.03 9.12 45.06
N ALA A 47 26.82 9.73 46.22
CA ALA A 47 27.89 10.12 47.15
C ALA A 47 28.55 8.93 47.88
N LYS A 48 28.00 7.72 47.75
CA LYS A 48 28.51 6.51 48.41
C LYS A 48 29.24 5.61 47.41
N THR A 49 30.29 4.93 47.90
CA THR A 49 30.99 3.91 47.14
C THR A 49 30.61 2.53 47.66
N TYR A 50 30.02 1.71 46.81
CA TYR A 50 29.67 0.33 47.10
C TYR A 50 30.73 -0.60 46.48
N SER A 51 31.14 -1.64 47.21
CA SER A 51 32.04 -2.66 46.69
C SER A 51 31.27 -3.95 46.42
N THR A 52 31.95 -4.96 45.87
CA THR A 52 31.38 -6.29 45.63
C THR A 52 30.78 -6.94 46.90
N ALA A 53 31.20 -6.50 48.09
CA ALA A 53 30.64 -6.94 49.37
C ALA A 53 29.17 -6.56 49.57
N GLN A 54 28.66 -5.51 48.89
CA GLN A 54 27.27 -5.08 48.96
C GLN A 54 26.42 -5.53 47.76
N LYS A 55 26.91 -6.48 46.95
CA LYS A 55 26.14 -7.04 45.83
C LYS A 55 24.81 -7.63 46.34
N GLY A 56 23.71 -7.21 45.72
CA GLY A 56 22.35 -7.58 46.11
C GLY A 56 21.66 -6.60 47.06
N ALA A 57 22.33 -5.51 47.46
CA ALA A 57 21.67 -4.44 48.22
C ALA A 57 20.51 -3.84 47.42
N ILE A 58 19.36 -3.62 48.07
CA ILE A 58 18.17 -3.02 47.47
C ILE A 58 17.85 -1.71 48.19
N VAL A 59 17.52 -0.66 47.43
CA VAL A 59 17.11 0.65 47.93
C VAL A 59 15.93 1.17 47.13
N TYR A 60 15.15 2.06 47.74
CA TYR A 60 14.17 2.87 47.03
C TYR A 60 14.76 4.26 46.81
N VAL A 61 15.01 4.62 45.56
CA VAL A 61 15.49 5.94 45.18
C VAL A 61 14.30 6.89 45.10
N THR A 62 14.29 7.95 45.91
CA THR A 62 13.14 8.87 46.05
C THR A 62 13.10 9.99 45.01
N SER A 63 14.25 10.33 44.44
CA SER A 63 14.41 11.33 43.38
C SER A 63 15.63 10.97 42.53
N PRO A 64 15.67 11.32 41.22
CA PRO A 64 16.81 11.02 40.37
C PRO A 64 18.08 11.75 40.84
N ALA A 65 19.24 11.25 40.42
CA ALA A 65 20.51 11.95 40.58
C ALA A 65 20.64 13.07 39.53
N ASN A 66 21.22 14.21 39.90
CA ASN A 66 21.33 15.37 39.00
C ASN A 66 22.40 15.20 37.91
N SER A 67 23.40 14.35 38.13
CA SER A 67 24.46 14.05 37.15
C SER A 67 25.01 12.63 37.38
N PRO A 68 24.18 11.59 37.13
CA PRO A 68 24.54 10.21 37.45
C PRO A 68 25.75 9.75 36.63
N THR A 69 26.79 9.26 37.31
CA THR A 69 28.00 8.70 36.69
C THR A 69 28.49 7.49 37.49
N GLY A 70 29.41 6.71 36.92
CA GLY A 70 29.98 5.54 37.59
C GLY A 70 28.91 4.57 38.09
N GLN A 71 28.95 4.22 39.38
CA GLN A 71 28.01 3.29 39.99
C GLN A 71 26.55 3.79 39.98
N ALA A 72 26.34 5.09 39.86
CA ALA A 72 25.02 5.72 39.89
C ALA A 72 24.45 6.03 38.50
N ALA A 73 25.12 5.62 37.42
CA ALA A 73 24.77 5.98 36.04
C ALA A 73 23.28 5.75 35.66
N GLN A 74 22.60 4.79 36.29
CA GLN A 74 21.20 4.44 35.99
C GLN A 74 20.17 5.08 36.93
N LEU A 75 20.58 5.94 37.88
CA LEU A 75 19.68 6.59 38.85
C LEU A 75 18.91 7.77 38.25
N THR A 76 18.20 7.53 37.14
CA THR A 76 17.54 8.56 36.32
C THR A 76 16.07 8.78 36.67
N LYS A 77 15.48 7.94 37.54
CA LYS A 77 14.08 8.02 37.97
C LYS A 77 13.96 7.61 39.44
N SER A 78 12.85 7.98 40.08
CA SER A 78 12.45 7.41 41.37
C SER A 78 12.02 5.94 41.17
N GLY A 79 12.41 5.04 42.07
CA GLY A 79 12.07 3.62 41.94
C GLY A 79 12.91 2.69 42.82
N LEU A 80 12.65 1.39 42.73
CA LEU A 80 13.46 0.37 43.38
C LEU A 80 14.71 0.09 42.55
N TYR A 81 15.87 0.06 43.20
CA TYR A 81 17.16 -0.24 42.61
C TYR A 81 17.88 -1.32 43.39
N TYR A 82 18.70 -2.13 42.71
CA TYR A 82 19.61 -3.07 43.33
C TYR A 82 21.06 -2.87 42.86
N PHE A 83 22.02 -3.14 43.73
CA PHE A 83 23.44 -3.06 43.39
C PHE A 83 23.94 -4.42 42.87
N ASP A 84 24.50 -4.47 41.66
CA ASP A 84 24.93 -5.72 41.03
C ASP A 84 26.39 -6.12 41.32
N GLY A 85 27.10 -5.29 42.08
CA GLY A 85 28.54 -5.41 42.35
C GLY A 85 29.40 -4.39 41.61
N GLN A 86 28.84 -3.69 40.61
CA GLN A 86 29.50 -2.64 39.84
C GLN A 86 28.69 -1.34 39.83
N GLN A 87 27.38 -1.43 39.63
CA GLN A 87 26.48 -0.27 39.53
C GLN A 87 25.08 -0.57 40.11
N TRP A 88 24.31 0.49 40.31
CA TRP A 88 22.89 0.42 40.63
C TRP A 88 22.07 0.21 39.37
N ASN A 89 21.21 -0.80 39.35
CA ASN A 89 20.27 -1.07 38.26
C ASN A 89 18.83 -1.01 38.79
N ALA A 90 17.91 -0.53 37.97
CA ALA A 90 16.49 -0.54 38.32
C ALA A 90 16.00 -1.99 38.49
N LEU A 91 15.24 -2.24 39.54
CA LEU A 91 14.63 -3.55 39.81
C LEU A 91 13.47 -3.83 38.82
N THR A 92 12.86 -2.76 38.31
CA THR A 92 11.88 -2.81 37.22
C THR A 92 12.59 -2.69 35.89
N LYS A 93 12.28 -3.57 34.94
CA LYS A 93 12.77 -3.48 33.57
C LYS A 93 11.81 -2.61 32.75
N ASP A 94 12.31 -1.56 32.12
CA ASP A 94 11.57 -0.90 31.05
C ASP A 94 11.43 -1.90 29.89
N ASP A 95 10.19 -2.17 29.47
CA ASP A 95 9.95 -3.08 28.35
C ASP A 95 10.39 -2.43 27.04
N SER A 96 11.25 -3.12 26.29
CA SER A 96 11.53 -2.72 24.92
C SER A 96 10.28 -2.88 24.06
N LEU A 97 10.21 -2.13 22.94
CA LEU A 97 9.14 -2.26 21.97
C LEU A 97 9.01 -3.71 21.44
N GLU A 98 10.13 -4.41 21.33
CA GLU A 98 10.19 -5.83 20.98
C GLU A 98 9.44 -6.71 22.00
N MET A 99 9.64 -6.46 23.30
CA MET A 99 8.93 -7.18 24.37
C MET A 99 7.43 -6.88 24.39
N VAL A 100 7.03 -5.65 24.08
CA VAL A 100 5.61 -5.27 23.96
C VAL A 100 4.97 -5.97 22.75
N ALA A 101 5.66 -5.98 21.60
CA ALA A 101 5.19 -6.62 20.37
C ALA A 101 5.02 -8.13 20.53
N LEU A 102 5.98 -8.81 21.17
CA LEU A 102 5.93 -10.26 21.41
C LEU A 102 4.80 -10.69 22.35
N ARG A 103 4.35 -9.82 23.26
CA ARG A 103 3.21 -10.09 24.15
C ARG A 103 1.85 -9.85 23.47
N GLY A 104 1.82 -9.23 22.28
CA GLY A 104 0.59 -8.99 21.54
C GLY A 104 -0.32 -7.91 22.14
N ASN A 105 0.22 -6.99 22.95
CA ASN A 105 -0.57 -5.91 23.53
C ASN A 105 -0.82 -4.78 22.52
N THR A 106 -2.02 -4.20 22.59
CA THR A 106 -2.35 -2.94 21.92
C THR A 106 -2.06 -1.75 22.85
N SER A 107 -1.65 -0.61 22.28
CA SER A 107 -1.40 0.64 23.03
C SER A 107 -2.32 1.73 22.51
N THR A 108 -2.87 2.56 23.40
CA THR A 108 -3.63 3.77 23.06
C THR A 108 -2.72 5.00 22.89
N VAL A 109 -1.42 4.85 23.12
CA VAL A 109 -0.43 5.92 22.96
C VAL A 109 0.00 5.99 21.50
N GLU A 110 -0.11 7.18 20.90
CA GLU A 110 0.37 7.45 19.54
C GLU A 110 1.89 7.26 19.45
N ILE A 111 2.34 6.63 18.37
CA ILE A 111 3.77 6.59 18.04
C ILE A 111 4.11 7.91 17.34
N ILE A 112 4.67 8.85 18.09
CA ILE A 112 5.19 10.11 17.54
C ILE A 112 6.65 9.90 17.16
N VAL A 113 6.92 9.95 15.86
CA VAL A 113 8.28 9.85 15.32
C VAL A 113 8.84 11.27 15.14
N LYS A 114 10.01 11.55 15.74
CA LYS A 114 10.76 12.79 15.54
C LYS A 114 12.12 12.48 14.88
N ASP A 115 12.67 13.44 14.13
CA ASP A 115 13.93 13.37 13.39
C ASP A 115 13.93 12.36 12.23
N PHE A 116 14.86 11.38 12.20
CA PHE A 116 15.06 10.43 11.10
C PHE A 116 14.86 8.98 11.56
N LEU A 117 13.63 8.48 11.47
CA LEU A 117 13.39 7.04 11.65
C LEU A 117 13.95 6.28 10.44
N LYS A 118 14.97 5.46 10.69
CA LYS A 118 15.36 4.40 9.77
C LYS A 118 14.58 3.15 10.14
N LEU A 119 13.66 2.73 9.27
CA LEU A 119 13.03 1.42 9.37
C LEU A 119 14.07 0.41 8.87
N ASP A 120 14.52 -0.49 9.74
CA ASP A 120 15.52 -1.50 9.38
C ASP A 120 14.87 -2.50 8.44
N PHE A 121 15.21 -2.39 7.16
CA PHE A 121 14.71 -3.25 6.11
C PHE A 121 15.40 -4.61 6.22
N ASP A 122 14.72 -5.69 5.82
CA ASP A 122 15.45 -6.94 5.63
C ASP A 122 16.58 -6.76 4.59
N GLN A 123 17.51 -7.71 4.50
CA GLN A 123 18.60 -7.65 3.51
C GLN A 123 18.12 -7.56 2.05
N LYS A 124 16.81 -7.68 1.81
CA LYS A 124 16.15 -7.68 0.50
C LYS A 124 15.31 -6.42 0.25
N GLU A 125 15.38 -5.42 1.14
CA GLU A 125 14.67 -4.14 1.04
C GLU A 125 13.14 -4.27 0.93
N ASN A 126 12.53 -5.20 1.67
CA ASN A 126 11.07 -5.28 1.78
C ASN A 126 10.52 -4.36 2.90
N TYR A 127 9.36 -3.74 2.66
CA TYR A 127 8.68 -2.81 3.57
C TYR A 127 7.23 -3.23 3.85
N ILE A 128 6.84 -3.36 5.12
CA ILE A 128 5.46 -3.68 5.51
C ILE A 128 5.01 -2.74 6.64
N LEU A 129 4.01 -1.91 6.34
CA LEU A 129 3.17 -1.23 7.32
C LEU A 129 1.77 -1.84 7.28
N GLY A 130 1.49 -2.78 8.18
CA GLY A 130 0.24 -3.53 8.23
C GLY A 130 0.47 -5.04 8.43
N LYS A 131 -0.37 -5.88 7.80
CA LYS A 131 -0.32 -7.35 7.93
C LYS A 131 -0.19 -8.02 6.56
N SER A 132 0.88 -8.80 6.37
CA SER A 132 1.05 -9.74 5.26
C SER A 132 0.55 -11.15 5.65
N ARG A 133 -0.07 -11.87 4.72
CA ARG A 133 -0.55 -13.26 4.91
C ARG A 133 0.53 -14.32 4.73
N SER A 134 1.69 -13.95 4.20
CA SER A 134 2.80 -14.88 3.92
C SER A 134 4.16 -14.23 4.16
N PRO A 135 5.20 -15.04 4.46
CA PRO A 135 6.58 -14.58 4.37
C PRO A 135 6.89 -14.07 2.96
N ILE A 136 7.51 -12.88 2.85
CA ILE A 136 7.98 -12.32 1.58
C ILE A 136 9.40 -12.86 1.34
N THR A 137 9.60 -13.61 0.26
CA THR A 137 10.92 -14.16 -0.10
C THR A 137 11.62 -13.38 -1.22
N GLY A 138 10.89 -12.48 -1.89
CA GLY A 138 11.39 -11.59 -2.95
C GLY A 138 12.08 -10.33 -2.43
N GLU A 139 12.42 -9.43 -3.34
CA GLU A 139 13.16 -8.18 -3.06
C GLU A 139 12.32 -6.95 -3.47
N TYR A 140 12.57 -5.83 -2.79
CA TYR A 140 12.00 -4.50 -3.08
C TYR A 140 10.47 -4.43 -3.08
N ASN A 141 9.79 -5.16 -2.18
CA ASN A 141 8.33 -5.09 -2.09
C ASN A 141 7.90 -4.05 -1.05
N THR A 142 6.85 -3.27 -1.35
CA THR A 142 6.25 -2.30 -0.42
C THR A 142 4.78 -2.66 -0.18
N VAL A 143 4.41 -2.89 1.08
CA VAL A 143 3.02 -3.13 1.51
C VAL A 143 2.62 -2.08 2.53
N VAL A 144 1.66 -1.22 2.18
CA VAL A 144 1.00 -0.28 3.09
C VAL A 144 -0.50 -0.58 3.08
N ALA A 145 -0.88 -1.68 3.74
CA ALA A 145 -2.23 -2.22 3.72
C ALA A 145 -2.43 -3.30 4.80
N THR A 146 -3.69 -3.53 5.18
CA THR A 146 -4.10 -4.78 5.83
C THR A 146 -4.44 -5.80 4.73
N ASP A 147 -3.85 -7.00 4.78
CA ASP A 147 -4.35 -8.21 4.09
C ASP A 147 -3.82 -8.51 2.66
N SER A 148 -2.50 -8.42 2.44
CA SER A 148 -1.86 -8.78 1.15
C SER A 148 -1.14 -10.14 1.17
N ASN A 149 -1.04 -10.85 0.02
CA ASN A 149 -0.40 -12.18 -0.12
C ASN A 149 0.69 -12.22 -1.21
N ILE A 150 1.76 -11.44 -1.02
CA ILE A 150 2.96 -11.44 -1.88
C ILE A 150 3.95 -12.49 -1.36
N THR A 151 4.29 -13.48 -2.16
CA THR A 151 5.20 -14.56 -1.72
C THR A 151 6.61 -14.45 -2.30
N SER A 152 6.72 -14.23 -3.62
CA SER A 152 8.01 -14.36 -4.34
C SER A 152 8.19 -13.36 -5.48
N GLY A 153 7.20 -12.48 -5.70
CA GLY A 153 7.32 -11.39 -6.65
C GLY A 153 8.41 -10.39 -6.26
N LYS A 154 8.92 -9.65 -7.25
CA LYS A 154 9.95 -8.60 -7.06
C LYS A 154 9.41 -7.23 -7.48
N GLY A 155 9.63 -6.21 -6.66
CA GLY A 155 9.27 -4.82 -6.99
C GLY A 155 7.76 -4.52 -7.03
N ASN A 156 6.94 -5.20 -6.21
CA ASN A 156 5.51 -4.92 -6.16
C ASN A 156 5.20 -3.84 -5.10
N SER A 157 4.28 -2.93 -5.41
CA SER A 157 3.84 -1.86 -4.49
C SER A 157 2.32 -1.89 -4.29
N VAL A 158 1.91 -1.80 -3.02
CA VAL A 158 0.51 -2.00 -2.60
C VAL A 158 0.06 -0.93 -1.60
N PHE A 159 -1.06 -0.27 -1.90
CA PHE A 159 -1.69 0.74 -1.03
C PHE A 159 -3.21 0.46 -0.85
N ALA A 160 -3.69 0.41 0.41
CA ALA A 160 -5.09 0.20 0.87
C ALA A 160 -5.64 -1.27 0.91
N TYR A 161 -6.79 -1.47 1.59
CA TYR A 161 -7.37 -2.75 2.07
C TYR A 161 -7.52 -3.85 0.99
N ALA A 162 -6.98 -5.04 1.25
CA ALA A 162 -7.05 -6.28 0.45
C ALA A 162 -6.55 -6.16 -1.00
N MET A 163 -5.34 -6.65 -1.28
CA MET A 163 -4.80 -6.64 -2.65
C MET A 163 -4.44 -8.01 -3.23
N SER A 164 -4.54 -9.11 -2.48
CA SER A 164 -4.69 -10.40 -3.14
C SER A 164 -5.18 -11.51 -2.21
N GLN A 165 -6.29 -12.13 -2.57
CA GLN A 165 -6.59 -13.49 -2.14
C GLN A 165 -5.72 -14.50 -2.91
N GLY A 166 -5.26 -14.13 -4.11
CA GLY A 166 -4.28 -14.88 -4.88
C GLY A 166 -2.84 -14.71 -4.37
N LYS A 167 -1.98 -15.69 -4.68
CA LYS A 167 -0.54 -15.65 -4.46
C LYS A 167 0.13 -14.82 -5.56
N VAL A 168 0.80 -13.73 -5.20
CA VAL A 168 1.57 -12.93 -6.18
C VAL A 168 2.98 -13.49 -6.37
N THR A 169 3.23 -14.04 -7.57
CA THR A 169 4.55 -14.51 -8.02
C THR A 169 5.12 -13.64 -9.15
N GLY A 170 4.26 -12.86 -9.81
CA GLY A 170 4.64 -11.88 -10.82
C GLY A 170 5.44 -10.70 -10.25
N LYS A 171 6.09 -9.96 -11.16
CA LYS A 171 7.04 -8.89 -10.86
C LYS A 171 6.52 -7.54 -11.32
N LEU A 172 6.96 -6.47 -10.64
CA LEU A 172 6.76 -5.07 -11.02
C LEU A 172 5.29 -4.67 -11.16
N ASN A 173 4.41 -5.25 -10.35
CA ASN A 173 3.01 -4.84 -10.34
C ASN A 173 2.79 -3.71 -9.34
N TYR A 174 2.03 -2.70 -9.74
CA TYR A 174 1.58 -1.62 -8.89
C TYR A 174 0.08 -1.74 -8.71
N ALA A 175 -0.41 -1.73 -7.47
CA ALA A 175 -1.81 -1.45 -7.28
C ALA A 175 -2.17 -0.64 -6.04
N ALA A 176 -3.24 0.13 -6.19
CA ALA A 176 -3.77 1.02 -5.19
C ALA A 176 -5.30 0.97 -5.22
N GLY A 177 -5.91 0.68 -4.08
CA GLY A 177 -7.36 0.58 -3.94
C GLY A 177 -7.82 -0.80 -3.51
N VAL A 178 -9.05 -0.84 -3.01
CA VAL A 178 -9.58 -2.05 -2.37
C VAL A 178 -9.76 -3.18 -3.38
N SER A 179 -9.32 -4.41 -3.11
CA SER A 179 -9.28 -5.54 -4.07
C SER A 179 -8.64 -5.24 -5.44
N ALA A 180 -7.73 -4.26 -5.50
CA ALA A 180 -6.95 -4.05 -6.71
C ALA A 180 -5.98 -5.23 -6.91
N LEU A 181 -5.95 -5.81 -8.11
CA LEU A 181 -5.17 -7.03 -8.42
C LEU A 181 -5.46 -8.22 -7.48
N ASN A 182 -6.69 -8.36 -6.97
CA ASN A 182 -7.05 -9.38 -5.97
C ASN A 182 -6.71 -10.84 -6.38
N GLY A 183 -6.86 -11.14 -7.67
CA GLY A 183 -6.75 -12.49 -8.22
C GLY A 183 -7.90 -13.40 -7.74
N MET A 184 -7.90 -14.63 -8.26
CA MET A 184 -8.83 -15.66 -7.77
C MET A 184 -8.42 -16.13 -6.38
N ALA A 185 -9.39 -16.48 -5.53
CA ALA A 185 -9.12 -17.05 -4.21
C ALA A 185 -8.22 -18.29 -4.33
N ASN A 186 -7.10 -18.32 -3.59
CA ASN A 186 -6.05 -19.34 -3.68
C ASN A 186 -5.41 -19.50 -5.08
N GLY A 187 -5.69 -18.58 -6.01
CA GLY A 187 -5.09 -18.55 -7.34
C GLY A 187 -3.67 -18.01 -7.33
N THR A 188 -3.02 -17.98 -8.49
CA THR A 188 -1.69 -17.37 -8.66
C THR A 188 -1.78 -16.19 -9.62
N ILE A 189 -1.21 -15.07 -9.22
CA ILE A 189 -0.98 -13.90 -10.05
C ILE A 189 0.48 -13.94 -10.51
N SER A 190 0.71 -14.55 -11.67
CA SER A 190 2.02 -14.68 -12.32
C SER A 190 2.30 -13.58 -13.34
N GLY A 191 1.30 -12.77 -13.67
CA GLY A 191 1.39 -11.61 -14.55
C GLY A 191 2.35 -10.54 -14.04
N ASN A 192 3.04 -9.87 -14.95
CA ASN A 192 4.08 -8.88 -14.65
C ASN A 192 3.72 -7.49 -15.18
N ARG A 193 4.30 -6.44 -14.58
CA ARG A 193 4.25 -5.06 -15.07
C ARG A 193 2.83 -4.53 -15.25
N ASN A 194 1.92 -4.89 -14.36
CA ASN A 194 0.54 -4.38 -14.37
C ASN A 194 0.41 -3.17 -13.43
N ILE A 195 -0.38 -2.18 -13.83
CA ILE A 195 -0.73 -1.01 -13.02
C ILE A 195 -2.25 -0.99 -12.82
N GLY A 196 -2.70 -1.15 -11.58
CA GLY A 196 -4.13 -1.11 -11.21
C GLY A 196 -4.43 -0.02 -10.19
N ILE A 197 -5.25 0.98 -10.52
CA ILE A 197 -5.63 2.04 -9.57
C ILE A 197 -7.15 2.15 -9.48
N GLY A 198 -7.72 1.91 -8.30
CA GLY A 198 -9.16 1.95 -8.02
C GLY A 198 -9.68 0.70 -7.34
N ALA A 199 -10.85 0.78 -6.70
CA ALA A 199 -11.42 -0.38 -6.03
C ALA A 199 -11.90 -1.44 -7.06
N GLY A 200 -11.52 -2.71 -6.85
CA GLY A 200 -11.87 -3.85 -7.68
C GLY A 200 -11.18 -3.91 -9.04
N VAL A 201 -10.22 -3.01 -9.29
CA VAL A 201 -9.47 -2.95 -10.55
C VAL A 201 -8.66 -4.23 -10.76
N MET A 202 -8.75 -4.82 -11.96
CA MET A 202 -8.07 -6.09 -12.30
C MET A 202 -8.28 -7.23 -11.28
N SER A 203 -9.39 -7.27 -10.55
CA SER A 203 -9.55 -8.18 -9.41
C SER A 203 -9.49 -9.68 -9.75
N TYR A 204 -9.61 -10.08 -11.02
CA TYR A 204 -9.47 -11.48 -11.45
C TYR A 204 -8.23 -11.77 -12.30
N ILE A 205 -7.28 -10.84 -12.40
CA ILE A 205 -6.03 -11.05 -13.15
C ILE A 205 -5.28 -12.29 -12.63
N THR A 206 -4.67 -13.06 -13.54
CA THR A 206 -3.85 -14.24 -13.23
C THR A 206 -2.49 -14.13 -13.91
N SER A 207 -2.40 -14.32 -15.22
CA SER A 207 -1.14 -14.36 -15.96
C SER A 207 -0.96 -13.24 -16.97
N GLY A 208 -1.92 -12.32 -17.07
CA GLY A 208 -1.85 -11.17 -17.97
C GLY A 208 -0.71 -10.21 -17.61
N ASN A 209 -0.01 -9.71 -18.62
CA ASN A 209 1.13 -8.80 -18.43
C ASN A 209 0.84 -7.42 -19.02
N ASP A 210 1.57 -6.41 -18.56
CA ASP A 210 1.64 -5.11 -19.23
C ASP A 210 0.27 -4.43 -19.39
N ASN A 211 -0.61 -4.60 -18.41
CA ASN A 211 -1.92 -3.94 -18.41
C ASN A 211 -1.87 -2.67 -17.55
N ILE A 212 -2.60 -1.64 -17.98
CA ILE A 212 -2.87 -0.43 -17.20
C ILE A 212 -4.39 -0.32 -17.05
N SER A 213 -4.89 -0.38 -15.81
CA SER A 213 -6.30 -0.19 -15.51
C SER A 213 -6.47 0.86 -14.41
N ILE A 214 -7.35 1.83 -14.64
CA ILE A 214 -7.62 2.92 -13.70
C ILE A 214 -9.13 3.15 -13.61
N GLY A 215 -9.72 3.01 -12.43
CA GLY A 215 -11.15 3.21 -12.17
C GLY A 215 -11.79 2.08 -11.37
N TYR A 216 -12.99 2.33 -10.82
CA TYR A 216 -13.77 1.32 -10.11
C TYR A 216 -14.08 0.14 -11.04
N LEU A 217 -13.65 -1.07 -10.66
CA LEU A 217 -13.81 -2.32 -11.40
C LEU A 217 -13.25 -2.30 -12.84
N ALA A 218 -12.33 -1.39 -13.18
CA ALA A 218 -11.70 -1.38 -14.50
C ALA A 218 -10.86 -2.66 -14.71
N GLY A 219 -11.02 -3.31 -15.86
CA GLY A 219 -10.35 -4.56 -16.22
C GLY A 219 -10.66 -5.76 -15.31
N THR A 220 -11.66 -5.69 -14.43
CA THR A 220 -11.91 -6.72 -13.39
C THR A 220 -12.00 -8.14 -13.96
N GLY A 221 -12.68 -8.33 -15.10
CA GLY A 221 -12.88 -9.65 -15.70
C GLY A 221 -11.70 -10.22 -16.49
N ASN A 222 -10.71 -9.39 -16.87
CA ASN A 222 -9.58 -9.85 -17.67
C ASN A 222 -8.61 -10.67 -16.80
N ARG A 223 -8.24 -11.88 -17.25
CA ARG A 223 -7.43 -12.83 -16.45
C ARG A 223 -6.04 -13.01 -17.02
N THR A 224 -5.97 -13.36 -18.29
CA THR A 224 -4.72 -13.76 -18.96
C THR A 224 -4.32 -12.77 -20.06
N GLY A 225 -5.21 -11.83 -20.40
CA GLY A 225 -4.98 -10.81 -21.42
C GLY A 225 -3.90 -9.80 -21.04
N SER A 226 -3.19 -9.29 -22.04
CA SER A 226 -1.99 -8.47 -21.90
C SER A 226 -2.00 -7.24 -22.81
N ASN A 227 -1.15 -6.26 -22.51
CA ASN A 227 -0.98 -5.02 -23.30
C ASN A 227 -2.27 -4.19 -23.46
N ASN A 228 -3.07 -4.10 -22.40
CA ASN A 228 -4.31 -3.32 -22.45
C ASN A 228 -4.20 -2.02 -21.66
N ILE A 229 -4.96 -1.01 -22.09
CA ILE A 229 -5.17 0.24 -21.35
C ILE A 229 -6.67 0.44 -21.14
N PHE A 230 -7.13 0.36 -19.89
CA PHE A 230 -8.53 0.48 -19.50
C PHE A 230 -8.72 1.60 -18.47
N ILE A 231 -9.42 2.67 -18.84
CA ILE A 231 -9.56 3.85 -17.98
C ILE A 231 -11.04 4.24 -17.85
N GLY A 232 -11.50 4.34 -16.60
CA GLY A 232 -12.86 4.70 -16.21
C GLY A 232 -13.63 3.53 -15.58
N VAL A 233 -14.82 3.83 -15.05
CA VAL A 233 -15.60 2.85 -14.27
C VAL A 233 -16.06 1.70 -15.16
N GLY A 234 -15.70 0.47 -14.78
CA GLY A 234 -16.03 -0.75 -15.51
C GLY A 234 -15.35 -0.93 -16.87
N ALA A 235 -14.41 -0.06 -17.25
CA ALA A 235 -13.74 -0.12 -18.54
C ALA A 235 -13.02 -1.46 -18.75
N GLY A 236 -13.20 -2.10 -19.90
CA GLY A 236 -12.51 -3.35 -20.25
C GLY A 236 -12.86 -4.56 -19.35
N SER A 237 -14.04 -4.57 -18.73
CA SER A 237 -14.50 -5.64 -17.85
C SER A 237 -15.34 -6.71 -18.58
N PRO A 238 -14.82 -7.93 -18.84
CA PRO A 238 -15.65 -9.07 -19.20
C PRO A 238 -16.35 -9.66 -17.96
N ALA A 239 -17.65 -9.43 -17.82
CA ALA A 239 -18.48 -10.22 -16.93
C ALA A 239 -18.54 -11.71 -17.35
N VAL A 240 -18.62 -11.99 -18.67
CA VAL A 240 -18.66 -13.30 -19.33
C VAL A 240 -17.88 -13.29 -20.69
N GLY A 241 -17.66 -14.43 -21.34
CA GLY A 241 -16.94 -14.47 -22.63
C GLY A 241 -15.41 -14.50 -22.52
N ASP A 242 -14.70 -13.95 -23.51
CA ASP A 242 -13.23 -14.00 -23.55
C ASP A 242 -12.60 -13.17 -22.43
N ARG A 243 -11.79 -13.85 -21.60
CA ARG A 243 -11.06 -13.30 -20.45
C ARG A 243 -9.56 -13.19 -20.71
N SER A 244 -9.18 -13.22 -21.99
CA SER A 244 -7.80 -13.18 -22.49
C SER A 244 -7.59 -12.03 -23.47
N VAL A 245 -8.34 -10.93 -23.32
CA VAL A 245 -8.31 -9.82 -24.29
C VAL A 245 -6.93 -9.17 -24.31
N ASN A 246 -6.34 -9.01 -25.49
CA ASN A 246 -5.01 -8.42 -25.68
C ASN A 246 -5.06 -7.17 -26.55
N ASN A 247 -4.10 -6.27 -26.33
CA ASN A 247 -3.81 -5.14 -27.20
C ASN A 247 -4.98 -4.15 -27.36
N LYS A 248 -5.82 -3.96 -26.34
CA LYS A 248 -6.99 -3.08 -26.42
C LYS A 248 -6.83 -1.79 -25.62
N LEU A 249 -7.36 -0.71 -26.19
CA LEU A 249 -7.61 0.55 -25.50
C LEU A 249 -9.11 0.69 -25.24
N ALA A 250 -9.50 1.05 -24.02
CA ALA A 250 -10.85 1.50 -23.71
C ALA A 250 -10.80 2.62 -22.67
N ILE A 251 -11.28 3.81 -23.03
CA ILE A 251 -11.46 4.94 -22.10
C ILE A 251 -12.94 5.29 -22.08
N HIS A 252 -13.61 4.94 -20.98
CA HIS A 252 -15.05 5.07 -20.82
C HIS A 252 -15.45 4.84 -19.35
N SER A 253 -16.53 5.46 -18.91
CA SER A 253 -17.16 5.13 -17.63
C SER A 253 -18.59 4.69 -17.88
N THR A 254 -18.94 3.50 -17.42
CA THR A 254 -20.32 3.04 -17.46
C THR A 254 -21.10 3.58 -16.26
N PRO A 255 -22.41 3.86 -16.40
CA PRO A 255 -23.27 4.07 -15.26
C PRO A 255 -23.34 2.76 -14.46
N VAL A 256 -22.83 2.78 -13.23
CA VAL A 256 -23.03 1.66 -12.28
C VAL A 256 -24.36 1.91 -11.59
N THR A 257 -25.39 1.16 -11.97
CA THR A 257 -26.67 1.18 -11.25
C THR A 257 -26.52 0.32 -10.00
N THR A 258 -26.44 0.93 -8.83
CA THR A 258 -26.23 0.22 -7.56
C THR A 258 -27.51 0.19 -6.74
N SER A 259 -27.85 -0.99 -6.21
CA SER A 259 -28.77 -1.15 -5.08
C SER A 259 -28.17 -2.06 -4.01
N SER A 260 -26.84 -2.22 -4.00
CA SER A 260 -26.15 -3.23 -3.19
C SER A 260 -25.71 -2.65 -1.86
N THR A 261 -26.10 -3.29 -0.75
CA THR A 261 -25.47 -3.12 0.57
C THR A 261 -24.18 -3.94 0.72
N SER A 262 -23.74 -4.62 -0.35
CA SER A 262 -22.52 -5.42 -0.33
C SER A 262 -21.30 -4.53 -0.48
N PHE A 263 -20.18 -4.99 0.06
CA PHE A 263 -18.86 -4.35 -0.10
C PHE A 263 -18.43 -4.19 -1.57
N TRP A 264 -19.08 -4.92 -2.50
CA TRP A 264 -18.90 -4.85 -3.95
C TRP A 264 -20.23 -4.62 -4.66
N ASP A 265 -20.23 -3.77 -5.68
CA ASP A 265 -21.25 -3.77 -6.72
C ASP A 265 -20.87 -4.77 -7.81
N SER A 266 -21.83 -5.56 -8.29
CA SER A 266 -21.63 -6.40 -9.46
C SER A 266 -21.90 -5.59 -10.72
N ILE A 267 -20.90 -5.48 -11.58
CA ILE A 267 -21.11 -5.05 -12.97
C ILE A 267 -21.75 -6.24 -13.70
N SER A 268 -23.05 -6.14 -13.98
CA SER A 268 -23.86 -7.20 -14.60
C SER A 268 -23.69 -7.30 -16.10
N ASN A 269 -23.06 -6.29 -16.71
CA ASN A 269 -22.95 -6.11 -18.14
C ASN A 269 -21.54 -6.40 -18.64
N ASN A 270 -21.52 -7.01 -19.83
CA ASN A 270 -20.34 -7.66 -20.36
C ASN A 270 -19.65 -6.76 -21.38
N TYR A 271 -18.74 -5.90 -20.94
CA TYR A 271 -18.18 -4.84 -21.79
C TYR A 271 -16.69 -5.03 -22.04
N THR A 272 -16.34 -6.21 -22.54
CA THR A 272 -15.11 -6.36 -23.33
C THR A 272 -15.20 -5.74 -24.69
N ASP A 273 -16.38 -5.39 -25.17
CA ASP A 273 -16.51 -4.74 -26.46
C ASP A 273 -16.13 -3.26 -26.31
N TYR A 274 -14.82 -3.01 -26.31
CA TYR A 274 -14.20 -1.69 -26.43
C TYR A 274 -14.86 -0.86 -27.53
N ARG A 275 -15.54 -1.47 -28.53
CA ARG A 275 -16.34 -0.75 -29.53
C ARG A 275 -17.41 0.17 -28.93
N PHE A 276 -17.88 -0.08 -27.71
CA PHE A 276 -18.83 0.82 -27.01
C PHE A 276 -18.16 1.92 -26.19
N ALA A 277 -16.85 1.82 -25.91
CA ALA A 277 -16.13 2.86 -25.18
C ALA A 277 -16.10 4.17 -25.98
N LEU A 278 -16.08 5.31 -25.28
CA LEU A 278 -16.02 6.63 -25.93
C LEU A 278 -14.74 6.76 -26.78
N ILE A 279 -13.62 6.29 -26.23
CA ILE A 279 -12.37 6.12 -26.97
C ILE A 279 -11.99 4.65 -26.89
N SER A 280 -11.75 4.04 -28.04
CA SER A 280 -11.27 2.66 -28.12
C SER A 280 -10.22 2.46 -29.18
N GLY A 281 -9.50 1.36 -29.09
CA GLY A 281 -8.46 1.05 -30.07
C GLY A 281 -8.00 -0.38 -29.98
N ASP A 282 -7.31 -0.79 -31.04
CA ASP A 282 -6.56 -2.02 -31.10
C ASP A 282 -5.12 -1.70 -31.49
N PHE A 283 -4.18 -1.97 -30.58
CA PHE A 283 -2.77 -1.70 -30.80
C PHE A 283 -2.14 -2.66 -31.82
N SER A 284 -2.69 -3.86 -31.98
CA SER A 284 -2.21 -4.84 -32.96
C SER A 284 -2.67 -4.50 -34.37
N GLU A 285 -3.92 -4.05 -34.52
CA GLU A 285 -4.47 -3.63 -35.81
C GLU A 285 -4.19 -2.14 -36.13
N ARG A 286 -3.65 -1.40 -35.16
CA ARG A 286 -3.26 0.02 -35.27
C ARG A 286 -4.40 0.95 -35.64
N TRP A 287 -5.53 0.83 -34.95
CA TRP A 287 -6.64 1.77 -35.10
C TRP A 287 -7.10 2.36 -33.76
N LEU A 288 -7.65 3.57 -33.85
CA LEU A 288 -8.30 4.32 -32.78
C LEU A 288 -9.69 4.71 -33.26
N ASN A 289 -10.70 4.54 -32.41
CA ASN A 289 -12.09 4.90 -32.64
C ASN A 289 -12.57 5.90 -31.59
N ILE A 290 -13.33 6.89 -32.03
CA ILE A 290 -14.07 7.83 -31.17
C ILE A 290 -15.55 7.55 -31.34
N ASN A 291 -16.16 6.89 -30.36
CA ASN A 291 -17.57 6.53 -30.36
C ASN A 291 -18.44 7.71 -29.88
N GLY A 292 -18.34 8.84 -30.57
CA GLY A 292 -18.98 10.08 -30.21
C GLY A 292 -18.55 11.25 -31.10
N LYS A 293 -18.78 12.48 -30.64
CA LYS A 293 -18.36 13.68 -31.38
C LYS A 293 -16.88 13.97 -31.14
N LEU A 294 -16.08 14.02 -32.21
CA LEU A 294 -14.74 14.61 -32.20
C LEU A 294 -14.85 16.11 -32.56
N SER A 295 -14.35 16.99 -31.69
CA SER A 295 -14.32 18.44 -31.93
C SER A 295 -12.94 18.99 -31.58
N VAL A 296 -12.40 19.84 -32.45
CA VAL A 296 -11.16 20.58 -32.20
C VAL A 296 -11.52 22.06 -32.09
N THR A 297 -10.85 22.78 -31.18
CA THR A 297 -11.05 24.23 -31.06
C THR A 297 -10.56 24.91 -32.34
N PRO A 298 -11.35 25.76 -33.02
CA PRO A 298 -10.97 26.32 -34.31
C PRO A 298 -9.62 27.04 -34.31
N SER A 299 -9.27 27.75 -33.24
CA SER A 299 -7.97 28.43 -33.13
C SER A 299 -6.75 27.49 -33.02
N GLN A 300 -6.97 26.20 -32.82
CA GLN A 300 -5.94 25.15 -32.79
C GLN A 300 -5.87 24.39 -34.12
N MET A 301 -6.77 24.66 -35.06
CA MET A 301 -6.70 24.20 -36.45
C MET A 301 -6.07 25.31 -37.30
N PRO A 302 -4.89 25.09 -37.89
CA PRO A 302 -4.31 26.04 -38.84
C PRO A 302 -5.29 26.32 -39.99
N ASN A 303 -5.36 27.57 -40.42
CA ASN A 303 -6.12 27.91 -41.61
C ASN A 303 -5.36 27.37 -42.84
N ALA A 304 -5.97 26.45 -43.58
CA ALA A 304 -5.41 25.92 -44.81
C ALA A 304 -5.73 26.79 -46.04
N ASP A 305 -6.60 27.80 -45.89
CA ASP A 305 -7.00 28.66 -46.99
C ASP A 305 -5.83 29.53 -47.46
N GLY A 306 -5.46 29.39 -48.73
CA GLY A 306 -4.38 30.15 -49.36
C GLY A 306 -2.97 29.61 -49.12
N ASP A 307 -2.82 28.51 -48.36
CA ASP A 307 -1.52 27.86 -48.14
C ASP A 307 -1.35 26.66 -49.07
N ALA A 308 -0.53 26.85 -50.11
CA ALA A 308 -0.26 25.84 -51.13
C ALA A 308 0.48 24.59 -50.61
N SER A 309 0.99 24.60 -49.37
CA SER A 309 1.60 23.42 -48.76
C SER A 309 0.56 22.35 -48.37
N TYR A 310 -0.71 22.71 -48.23
CA TYR A 310 -1.82 21.79 -47.99
C TYR A 310 -2.33 21.19 -49.32
N THR A 311 -1.91 19.98 -49.63
CA THR A 311 -2.16 19.34 -50.94
C THR A 311 -3.27 18.26 -50.93
N LYS A 312 -3.93 18.03 -49.79
CA LYS A 312 -4.93 16.97 -49.60
C LYS A 312 -6.13 17.45 -48.79
N LYS A 313 -7.32 16.95 -49.14
CA LYS A 313 -8.53 17.07 -48.31
C LYS A 313 -8.70 15.80 -47.48
N VAL A 314 -9.04 15.96 -46.20
CA VAL A 314 -9.46 14.84 -45.36
C VAL A 314 -10.92 14.53 -45.71
N VAL A 315 -11.18 13.29 -46.12
CA VAL A 315 -12.52 12.79 -46.44
C VAL A 315 -12.88 11.67 -45.48
N ALA A 316 -14.17 11.47 -45.22
CA ALA A 316 -14.67 10.40 -44.34
C ALA A 316 -15.55 9.43 -45.13
N LYS A 317 -15.44 8.14 -44.82
CA LYS A 317 -16.37 7.10 -45.28
C LYS A 317 -17.49 6.91 -44.24
N ALA A 318 -18.58 6.27 -44.68
CA ALA A 318 -19.69 5.90 -43.80
C ALA A 318 -19.28 4.89 -42.69
N ASP A 319 -18.17 4.17 -42.88
CA ASP A 319 -17.60 3.25 -41.88
C ASP A 319 -16.78 3.98 -40.79
N GLY A 320 -16.71 5.31 -40.83
CA GLY A 320 -15.98 6.14 -39.88
C GLY A 320 -14.48 6.28 -40.17
N SER A 321 -13.95 5.62 -41.20
CA SER A 321 -12.55 5.80 -41.61
C SER A 321 -12.33 7.14 -42.32
N PHE A 322 -11.18 7.75 -42.04
CA PHE A 322 -10.72 8.95 -42.73
C PHE A 322 -9.67 8.58 -43.78
N GLY A 323 -9.69 9.29 -44.90
CA GLY A 323 -8.70 9.17 -45.97
C GLY A 323 -8.31 10.53 -46.51
N PHE A 324 -7.28 10.55 -47.36
CA PHE A 324 -6.87 11.75 -48.07
C PHE A 324 -7.32 11.66 -49.53
N ALA A 325 -7.99 12.71 -50.00
CA ALA A 325 -8.29 12.90 -51.41
C ALA A 325 -7.32 13.94 -51.99
N SER A 326 -6.78 13.64 -53.19
CA SER A 326 -6.23 14.70 -54.04
C SER A 326 -7.40 15.50 -54.60
N GLU A 327 -7.33 16.82 -54.53
CA GLU A 327 -8.27 17.65 -55.28
C GLU A 327 -7.87 17.61 -56.76
N ILE A 328 -8.72 16.99 -57.59
CA ILE A 328 -8.58 17.05 -59.04
C ILE A 328 -9.44 18.21 -59.50
N ILE A 329 -8.80 19.33 -59.85
CA ILE A 329 -9.48 20.46 -60.46
C ILE A 329 -9.61 20.16 -61.96
N PRO A 330 -10.83 19.97 -62.50
CA PRO A 330 -11.01 19.79 -63.94
C PRO A 330 -10.52 21.03 -64.68
N ALA A 331 -10.05 20.87 -65.92
CA ALA A 331 -9.71 22.02 -66.74
C ALA A 331 -10.94 22.95 -66.91
N PRO A 332 -10.79 24.28 -66.80
CA PRO A 332 -11.89 25.20 -67.02
C PRO A 332 -12.44 25.05 -68.45
N PRO A 333 -13.76 25.24 -68.66
CA PRO A 333 -14.33 25.28 -70.00
C PRO A 333 -13.61 26.31 -70.88
N SER A 334 -13.38 25.97 -72.15
CA SER A 334 -12.56 26.76 -73.07
C SER A 334 -13.17 28.12 -73.45
N THR A 335 -14.47 28.31 -73.23
CA THR A 335 -15.18 29.56 -73.52
C THR A 335 -16.27 29.81 -72.47
N GLY A 336 -16.43 31.06 -72.04
CA GLY A 336 -17.43 31.48 -71.04
C GLY A 336 -16.82 31.88 -69.70
N THR A 337 -17.65 32.45 -68.82
CA THR A 337 -17.27 32.73 -67.43
C THR A 337 -17.82 31.63 -66.55
N TYR A 338 -16.99 31.04 -65.69
CA TYR A 338 -17.37 29.98 -64.77
C TYR A 338 -16.78 30.22 -63.39
N ILE A 339 -17.46 29.74 -62.37
CA ILE A 339 -17.02 29.70 -60.98
C ILE A 339 -16.79 28.23 -60.62
N LEU A 340 -15.57 27.92 -60.15
CA LEU A 340 -15.26 26.62 -59.57
C LEU A 340 -15.98 26.50 -58.22
N LYS A 341 -16.90 25.55 -58.11
CA LYS A 341 -17.64 25.26 -56.87
C LYS A 341 -17.34 23.82 -56.44
N SER A 342 -17.30 23.59 -55.13
CA SER A 342 -17.29 22.24 -54.55
C SER A 342 -18.74 21.83 -54.29
N ILE A 343 -19.25 20.84 -55.04
CA ILE A 343 -20.59 20.26 -54.87
C ILE A 343 -20.40 18.83 -54.38
N ASP A 344 -20.91 18.50 -53.19
CA ASP A 344 -20.76 17.18 -52.55
C ASP A 344 -19.31 16.67 -52.48
N GLY A 345 -18.36 17.59 -52.30
CA GLY A 345 -16.93 17.27 -52.20
C GLY A 345 -16.20 17.11 -53.54
N ILE A 346 -16.88 17.32 -54.68
CA ILE A 346 -16.29 17.28 -56.02
C ILE A 346 -16.17 18.70 -56.58
N ALA A 347 -14.98 19.06 -57.03
CA ALA A 347 -14.72 20.33 -57.70
C ALA A 347 -15.33 20.31 -59.12
N SER A 348 -16.25 21.24 -59.42
CA SER A 348 -16.91 21.36 -60.73
C SER A 348 -17.07 22.82 -61.13
N TRP A 349 -17.00 23.09 -62.44
CA TRP A 349 -17.21 24.43 -63.00
C TRP A 349 -18.71 24.68 -63.19
N SER A 350 -19.20 25.79 -62.67
CA SER A 350 -20.59 26.24 -62.80
C SER A 350 -20.65 27.62 -63.44
N VAL A 351 -21.69 27.92 -64.23
CA VAL A 351 -21.94 29.27 -64.73
C VAL A 351 -22.27 30.17 -63.52
N PRO A 352 -21.81 31.45 -63.50
CA PRO A 352 -21.97 32.37 -62.38
C PRO A 352 -23.33 32.37 -61.71
#